data_AF-A0A2N2DET7-F1
#
_entry.id   AF-A0A2N2DET7-F1
#
_cell.length_a   1.000
_cell.length_b   1.000
_cell.length_c   1.000
_cell.angle_alpha   90.00
_cell.angle_beta   90.00
_cell.angle_gamma   90.00
#
_symmetry.space_group_name_H-M   'P 1'
#
loop_
_entity.id
_entity.type
_entity.pdbx_description
1 polymer ?
#
loop_
_entity_poly.entity_id
_entity_poly.type
_entity_poly.pdbx_seq_one_letter_code
_entity_poly.pdbx_strand_id
1 'polypeptide(L)'
;MFNDNYDVGYYEGVLAGLVQELETARWALYEIRKDSETGRILKSIIFLINTGLLSDGSKGRVNSGMLAGLLVSAGFDRDLALRAIDRLLNIDTESH
;
A
#
# COMPACT_ATOMS: atom_id res chain seq x y z
N MET A 1 -2.08 -3.46 -16.52
CA MET A 1 -0.88 -3.98 -15.85
C MET A 1 -0.34 -2.86 -14.98
N PHE A 2 -0.25 -3.06 -13.66
CA PHE A 2 0.33 -2.05 -12.76
C PHE A 2 1.82 -1.87 -13.10
N ASN A 3 2.29 -0.63 -13.13
CA ASN A 3 3.58 -0.28 -13.74
C ASN A 3 4.74 -0.67 -12.80
N ASP A 4 5.48 -1.72 -13.15
CA ASP A 4 6.63 -2.25 -12.38
C ASP A 4 7.92 -1.40 -12.49
N ASN A 5 7.86 -0.24 -13.16
CA ASN A 5 9.05 0.52 -13.58
C ASN A 5 9.47 1.66 -12.63
N TYR A 6 9.00 1.71 -11.38
CA TYR A 6 9.50 2.71 -10.43
C TYR A 6 10.76 2.21 -9.73
N ASP A 7 11.76 3.08 -9.60
CA ASP A 7 12.99 2.76 -8.87
C ASP A 7 12.77 2.70 -7.35
N VAL A 8 13.74 2.15 -6.63
CA VAL A 8 13.69 2.03 -5.16
C VAL A 8 13.59 3.39 -4.47
N GLY A 9 14.22 4.44 -5.03
CA GLY A 9 14.22 5.79 -4.47
C GLY A 9 12.83 6.43 -4.50
N TYR A 10 12.02 6.14 -5.52
CA TYR A 10 10.61 6.54 -5.56
C TYR A 10 9.82 5.94 -4.39
N TYR A 11 9.96 4.64 -4.13
CA TYR A 11 9.24 3.98 -3.04
C TYR A 11 9.68 4.50 -1.67
N GLU A 12 10.98 4.77 -1.49
CA GLU A 12 11.50 5.42 -0.27
C GLU A 12 10.87 6.79 -0.04
N GLY A 13 10.81 7.63 -1.07
CA GLY A 13 10.21 8.96 -0.98
C GLY A 13 8.72 8.93 -0.65
N VAL A 14 7.96 8.01 -1.26
CA VAL A 14 6.53 7.88 -0.98
C VAL A 14 6.28 7.34 0.42
N LEU A 15 7.01 6.31 0.84
CA LEU A 15 6.85 5.73 2.18
C LEU A 15 7.20 6.74 3.28
N ALA A 16 8.19 7.60 3.08
CA ALA A 16 8.52 8.68 4.02
C ALA A 16 7.39 9.70 4.20
N GLY A 17 6.54 9.90 3.18
CA GLY A 17 5.36 10.77 3.26
C GLY A 17 4.09 10.06 3.71
N LEU A 18 3.98 8.74 3.46
CA LEU A 18 2.78 7.94 3.70
C LEU A 18 2.76 7.30 5.10
N VAL A 19 3.92 6.86 5.61
CA VAL A 19 4.03 6.04 6.81
C VAL A 19 4.78 6.82 7.90
N GLN A 20 4.10 7.12 9.01
CA GLN A 20 4.73 7.83 10.13
C GLN A 20 5.67 6.93 10.95
N GLU A 21 5.41 5.62 10.96
CA GLU A 21 6.19 4.66 11.73
C GLU A 21 7.40 4.13 10.92
N LEU A 22 8.61 4.41 11.44
CA LEU A 22 9.87 4.04 10.79
C LEU A 22 10.00 2.52 10.55
N GLU A 23 9.52 1.69 11.48
CA GLU A 23 9.60 0.24 11.36
C GLU A 23 8.71 -0.28 10.23
N THR A 24 7.50 0.24 10.10
CA THR A 24 6.58 -0.10 9.00
C THR A 24 7.14 0.36 7.65
N ALA A 25 7.76 1.55 7.57
CA ALA A 25 8.43 2.00 6.36
C ALA A 25 9.60 1.08 5.96
N ARG A 26 10.43 0.67 6.94
CA ARG A 26 11.56 -0.26 6.71
C ARG A 26 11.09 -1.64 6.27
N TRP A 27 10.05 -2.17 6.91
CA TRP A 27 9.45 -3.44 6.53
C TRP A 27 8.93 -3.39 5.09
N ALA A 28 8.20 -2.34 4.71
CA ALA A 28 7.66 -2.20 3.37
C ALA A 28 8.77 -2.14 2.31
N LEU A 29 9.84 -1.36 2.56
CA LEU A 29 11.01 -1.31 1.68
C LEU A 29 11.71 -2.66 1.55
N TYR A 30 11.85 -3.40 2.66
CA TYR A 30 12.45 -4.72 2.63
C TYR A 30 11.65 -5.70 1.75
N GLU A 31 10.32 -5.75 1.91
CA GLU A 31 9.43 -6.59 1.09
C GLU A 31 9.49 -6.20 -0.40
N ILE A 32 9.47 -4.90 -0.72
CA ILE A 32 9.60 -4.38 -2.08
C ILE A 32 10.93 -4.79 -2.72
N ARG A 33 12.05 -4.65 -1.98
CA ARG A 33 13.41 -4.94 -2.49
C ARG A 33 13.64 -6.41 -2.78
N LYS A 34 13.06 -7.32 -1.99
CA LYS A 34 13.18 -8.77 -2.24
C LYS A 34 12.15 -9.31 -3.24
N ASP A 35 11.31 -8.43 -3.82
CA ASP A 35 10.23 -8.77 -4.73
C ASP A 35 9.31 -9.90 -4.22
N SER A 36 8.97 -9.84 -2.93
CA SER A 36 7.99 -10.77 -2.37
C SER A 36 6.58 -10.48 -2.90
N GLU A 37 5.66 -11.42 -2.70
CA GLU A 37 4.24 -11.21 -2.99
C GLU A 37 3.69 -9.99 -2.24
N THR A 38 4.02 -9.87 -0.95
CA THR A 38 3.74 -8.66 -0.15
C THR A 38 4.37 -7.40 -0.76
N GLY A 39 5.61 -7.48 -1.25
CA GLY A 39 6.28 -6.38 -1.93
C GLY A 39 5.52 -5.90 -3.16
N ARG A 40 5.03 -6.82 -3.99
CA ARG A 40 4.22 -6.49 -5.18
C ARG A 40 2.87 -5.87 -4.82
N ILE A 41 2.25 -6.35 -3.74
CA ILE A 41 1.05 -5.74 -3.16
C ILE A 41 1.36 -4.30 -2.71
N LEU A 42 2.44 -4.08 -1.97
CA LEU A 42 2.84 -2.76 -1.47
C LEU A 42 3.14 -1.78 -2.61
N LYS A 43 3.81 -2.22 -3.68
CA LYS A 43 4.01 -1.42 -4.90
C LYS A 43 2.66 -0.98 -5.49
N SER A 44 1.69 -1.90 -5.55
CA SER A 44 0.35 -1.64 -6.08
C SER A 44 -0.44 -0.67 -5.19
N ILE A 45 -0.34 -0.81 -3.87
CA ILE A 45 -0.94 0.13 -2.91
C ILE A 45 -0.39 1.54 -3.11
N ILE A 46 0.95 1.67 -3.14
CA ILE A 46 1.63 2.94 -3.36
C ILE A 46 1.20 3.59 -4.67
N PHE A 47 1.12 2.82 -5.76
CA PHE A 47 0.65 3.29 -7.05
C PHE A 47 -0.81 3.80 -6.99
N LEU A 48 -1.72 3.05 -6.37
CA LEU A 48 -3.13 3.40 -6.27
C LEU A 48 -3.36 4.66 -5.41
N ILE A 49 -2.57 4.83 -4.35
CA ILE A 49 -2.59 6.04 -3.53
C ILE A 49 -2.09 7.25 -4.34
N ASN A 50 -0.94 7.12 -5.00
CA ASN A 50 -0.33 8.24 -5.74
C ASN A 50 -1.10 8.67 -6.99
N THR A 51 -1.83 7.75 -7.63
CA THR A 51 -2.66 8.06 -8.80
C THR A 51 -3.96 8.77 -8.42
N GLY A 52 -4.23 8.97 -7.13
CA GLY A 52 -5.46 9.61 -6.66
C GLY A 52 -6.71 8.77 -6.89
N LEU A 53 -6.57 7.52 -7.35
CA LEU A 53 -7.68 6.58 -7.59
C LEU A 53 -8.48 6.26 -6.30
N LEU A 54 -7.88 6.54 -5.14
CA LEU A 54 -8.48 6.35 -3.82
C LEU A 54 -8.97 7.66 -3.19
N SER A 55 -8.80 8.80 -3.87
CA SER A 55 -9.32 10.09 -3.43
C SER A 55 -10.77 10.24 -3.89
N ASP A 56 -11.69 9.65 -3.13
CA ASP A 56 -13.04 10.21 -3.05
C ASP A 56 -12.88 11.67 -2.60
N GLY A 57 -13.51 12.63 -3.28
CA GLY A 57 -13.36 14.07 -3.08
C GLY A 57 -13.57 14.58 -1.63
N SER A 58 -13.95 13.71 -0.69
CA SER A 58 -13.83 13.91 0.74
C SER A 58 -12.41 13.66 1.27
N LYS A 59 -11.63 14.75 1.45
CA LYS A 59 -10.45 14.88 2.34
C LYS A 59 -9.83 13.55 2.83
N GLY A 60 -9.03 12.91 2.00
CA GLY A 60 -7.84 12.16 2.42
C GLY A 60 -8.03 10.85 3.21
N ARG A 61 -9.21 10.24 3.24
CA ARG A 61 -9.37 8.90 3.84
C ARG A 61 -9.28 7.82 2.76
N VAL A 62 -8.16 7.10 2.73
CA VAL A 62 -7.99 5.90 1.91
C VAL A 62 -9.01 4.85 2.36
N ASN A 63 -9.92 4.45 1.48
CA ASN A 63 -10.88 3.38 1.78
C ASN A 63 -10.21 2.01 1.60
N SER A 64 -9.82 1.37 2.71
CA SER A 64 -9.15 0.06 2.73
C SER A 64 -9.94 -1.05 2.06
N GLY A 65 -11.28 -1.02 2.16
CA GLY A 65 -12.14 -2.01 1.52
C GLY A 65 -12.10 -1.89 -0.01
N MET A 66 -12.12 -0.67 -0.54
CA MET A 66 -11.93 -0.40 -1.97
C MET A 66 -10.54 -0.79 -2.44
N LEU A 67 -9.50 -0.46 -1.66
CA LEU A 67 -8.12 -0.81 -1.95
C LEU A 67 -7.92 -2.33 -2.01
N ALA A 68 -8.45 -3.06 -1.04
CA ALA A 68 -8.43 -4.53 -1.03
C ALA A 68 -9.17 -5.10 -2.25
N GLY A 69 -10.34 -4.55 -2.60
CA GLY A 69 -11.09 -4.98 -3.79
C GLY A 69 -10.31 -4.81 -5.09
N LEU A 70 -9.58 -3.71 -5.25
CA LEU A 70 -8.72 -3.46 -6.41
C LEU A 70 -7.53 -4.42 -6.47
N LEU A 71 -6.90 -4.72 -5.33
CA LEU A 71 -5.79 -5.67 -5.25
C LEU A 71 -6.24 -7.11 -5.57
N VAL A 72 -7.39 -7.54 -5.04
CA VAL A 72 -7.96 -8.86 -5.37
C VAL A 72 -8.33 -8.95 -6.84
N SER A 73 -8.90 -7.89 -7.41
CA SER A 73 -9.19 -7.82 -8.86
C SER A 73 -7.93 -7.85 -9.72
N ALA A 74 -6.79 -7.42 -9.17
CA ALA A 74 -5.47 -7.52 -9.79
C ALA A 74 -4.84 -8.92 -9.67
N GLY A 75 -5.48 -9.85 -8.96
CA GLY A 75 -5.03 -11.22 -8.78
C GLY A 75 -4.24 -11.49 -7.50
N PHE A 76 -4.19 -10.55 -6.55
CA PHE A 76 -3.54 -10.78 -5.26
C PHE A 76 -4.44 -11.56 -4.30
N ASP A 77 -3.81 -12.33 -3.40
CA ASP A 77 -4.51 -12.95 -2.29
C ASP A 77 -5.17 -11.90 -1.38
N ARG A 78 -6.43 -12.14 -1.01
CA ARG A 78 -7.24 -11.17 -0.25
C ARG A 78 -6.70 -10.98 1.17
N ASP A 79 -6.32 -12.06 1.83
CA ASP A 79 -5.88 -12.00 3.23
C ASP A 79 -4.51 -11.34 3.32
N LEU A 80 -3.62 -11.63 2.37
CA LEU A 80 -2.33 -10.99 2.27
C LEU A 80 -2.46 -9.50 1.93
N ALA A 81 -3.37 -9.14 1.01
CA ALA A 81 -3.66 -7.76 0.67
C ALA A 81 -4.17 -6.96 1.87
N LEU A 82 -5.13 -7.50 2.63
CA LEU A 82 -5.66 -6.86 3.84
C LEU A 82 -4.57 -6.65 4.89
N ARG A 83 -3.77 -7.68 5.20
CA ARG A 83 -2.66 -7.56 6.16
C ARG A 83 -1.64 -6.51 5.74
N ALA A 84 -1.34 -6.41 4.44
CA ALA A 84 -0.42 -5.42 3.92
C ALA A 84 -0.98 -4.00 4.04
N ILE A 85 -2.27 -3.81 3.76
CA ILE A 85 -2.97 -2.52 3.92
C ILE A 85 -3.00 -2.11 5.40
N ASP A 86 -3.46 -3.00 6.28
CA ASP A 86 -3.62 -2.71 7.70
C ASP A 86 -2.30 -2.30 8.33
N ARG A 87 -1.24 -3.08 8.04
CA ARG A 87 0.10 -2.76 8.52
C ARG A 87 0.64 -1.47 7.92
N LEU A 88 0.49 -1.24 6.61
CA LEU A 88 1.06 -0.07 5.95
C LEU A 88 0.41 1.24 6.39
N LEU A 89 -0.91 1.24 6.50
CA LEU A 89 -1.68 2.44 6.82
C LEU A 89 -1.86 2.66 8.32
N ASN A 90 -1.32 1.76 9.15
CA ASN A 90 -1.52 1.72 10.60
C ASN A 90 -2.96 2.03 10.96
N ILE A 91 -3.89 1.36 10.28
CA ILE A 91 -5.31 1.50 10.59
C ILE A 91 -5.49 0.71 11.87
N ASP A 92 -5.32 1.41 12.99
CA ASP A 92 -5.94 0.99 14.23
C ASP A 92 -7.42 0.82 13.89
N THR A 93 -7.85 -0.42 13.72
CA THR A 93 -9.24 -0.79 13.92
C THR A 93 -9.54 -0.55 15.40
N GLU A 94 -9.65 0.73 15.80
CA GLU A 94 -10.38 1.11 17.00
C GLU A 94 -11.81 0.65 16.77
N SER A 95 -12.07 -0.57 17.25
CA SER A 95 -13.39 -1.13 17.42
C SER A 95 -14.10 -0.25 18.46
N HIS A 96 -14.90 0.69 18.00
CA HIS A 96 -15.92 1.37 18.79
C HIS A 96 -17.25 0.63 18.68
#